data_AF-A0AA88VU04-F1
#
_entry.id   AF-A0AA88VU04-F1
#
_cell.length_a   1.000
_cell.length_b   1.000
_cell.length_c   1.000
_cell.angle_alpha   90.00
_cell.angle_beta   90.00
_cell.angle_gamma   90.00
#
_symmetry.space_group_name_H-M   'P 1'
#
loop_
_entity.id
_entity.type
_entity.pdbx_description
1 polymer ?
#
loop_
_entity_poly.entity_id
_entity_poly.type
_entity_poly.pdbx_seq_one_letter_code
_entity_poly.pdbx_strand_id
1 'polypeptide(L)'
;MEARLAAVAQEGNINALYDLIRHKTDVLEGTDDIAFAETPLHTAASAGHTHFAIEIMSLKPMLGRKLNPYGLSPLDLALRNGRTETVRQLVKFYPELIRVRGKERLTPLHYVAEKDEVDLLAQFLVACPASIKDVTIRGETALHIVVRTGKTRAFQDILGWLRRTGKDDVLNCRDENRNKVLHVAALTNQPQACSQVPNF
;
A
#
# COMPACT_ATOMS: atom_id res chain seq x y z
N MET A 1 -8.19 -28.60 -1.38
CA MET A 1 -9.31 -27.64 -1.55
C MET A 1 -8.76 -26.22 -1.66
N GLU A 2 -7.87 -25.81 -0.75
CA GLU A 2 -7.09 -24.55 -0.88
C GLU A 2 -6.35 -24.45 -2.21
N ALA A 3 -5.71 -25.53 -2.67
CA ALA A 3 -5.07 -25.58 -3.99
C ALA A 3 -6.03 -25.33 -5.17
N ARG A 4 -7.31 -25.72 -5.06
CA ARG A 4 -8.32 -25.46 -6.10
C ARG A 4 -8.76 -24.00 -6.09
N LEU A 5 -8.98 -23.43 -4.91
CA LEU A 5 -9.36 -22.02 -4.77
C LEU A 5 -8.23 -21.08 -5.24
N ALA A 6 -6.98 -21.43 -4.94
CA ALA A 6 -5.81 -20.73 -5.45
C ALA A 6 -5.73 -20.79 -6.98
N ALA A 7 -5.98 -21.95 -7.61
CA ALA A 7 -6.02 -22.08 -9.07
C ALA A 7 -7.13 -21.22 -9.71
N VAL A 8 -8.34 -21.25 -9.13
CA VAL A 8 -9.47 -20.40 -9.58
C VAL A 8 -9.12 -18.91 -9.50
N ALA A 9 -8.44 -18.49 -8.43
CA ALA A 9 -7.96 -17.12 -8.27
C ALA A 9 -6.83 -16.75 -9.24
N GLN A 10 -5.95 -17.69 -9.54
CA GLN A 10 -4.86 -17.55 -10.51
C GLN A 10 -5.35 -17.44 -11.96
N GLU A 11 -6.53 -17.96 -12.25
CA GLU A 11 -7.21 -17.80 -13.55
C GLU A 11 -8.19 -16.61 -13.56
N GLY A 12 -8.57 -16.10 -12.39
CA GLY A 12 -9.56 -15.05 -12.25
C GLY A 12 -10.99 -15.49 -12.61
N ASN A 13 -11.31 -16.77 -12.46
CA ASN A 13 -12.58 -17.35 -12.91
C ASN A 13 -13.69 -17.20 -11.86
N ILE A 14 -14.52 -16.16 -12.00
CA ILE A 14 -15.63 -15.87 -11.07
C ILE A 14 -16.69 -16.99 -11.07
N ASN A 15 -16.98 -17.60 -12.23
CA ASN A 15 -17.96 -18.68 -12.28
C ASN A 15 -17.49 -19.91 -11.49
N ALA A 16 -16.21 -20.29 -11.65
CA ALA A 16 -15.62 -21.37 -10.89
C ALA A 16 -15.55 -21.06 -9.39
N LEU A 17 -15.37 -19.80 -8.99
CA LEU A 17 -15.49 -19.38 -7.59
C LEU A 17 -16.89 -19.66 -7.06
N TYR A 18 -17.93 -19.27 -7.78
CA TYR A 18 -19.31 -19.54 -7.36
C TYR A 18 -19.67 -21.02 -7.37
N ASP A 19 -19.13 -21.81 -8.31
CA ASP A 19 -19.28 -23.26 -8.29
C ASP A 19 -18.65 -23.88 -7.04
N LEU A 20 -17.48 -23.40 -6.61
CA LEU A 20 -16.86 -23.82 -5.33
C LEU A 20 -17.74 -23.43 -4.13
N ILE A 21 -18.28 -22.21 -4.11
CA ILE A 21 -19.14 -21.71 -3.02
C ILE A 21 -20.44 -22.53 -2.90
N ARG A 22 -21.03 -22.97 -4.02
CA ARG A 22 -22.22 -23.85 -3.98
C ARG A 22 -21.96 -25.18 -3.30
N HIS A 23 -20.75 -25.72 -3.43
CA HIS A 23 -20.38 -26.99 -2.80
C HIS A 23 -19.91 -26.83 -1.35
N LYS A 24 -19.38 -25.66 -1.01
CA LYS A 24 -18.90 -25.36 0.33
C LYS A 24 -19.07 -23.86 0.60
N THR A 25 -19.92 -23.46 1.54
CA THR A 25 -20.25 -22.04 1.72
C THR A 25 -19.15 -21.23 2.41
N ASP A 26 -18.25 -21.88 3.14
CA ASP A 26 -17.17 -21.32 3.96
C ASP A 26 -15.80 -21.33 3.25
N VAL A 27 -15.73 -21.40 1.90
CA VAL A 27 -14.42 -21.51 1.17
C VAL A 27 -13.45 -20.39 1.49
N LEU A 28 -13.96 -19.21 1.88
CA LEU A 28 -13.17 -18.02 2.17
C LEU A 28 -12.84 -17.85 3.67
N GLU A 29 -13.37 -18.69 4.56
CA GLU A 29 -13.22 -18.53 6.02
C GLU A 29 -11.97 -19.19 6.60
N GLY A 30 -11.38 -20.15 5.89
CA GLY A 30 -10.26 -20.97 6.39
C GLY A 30 -8.97 -20.22 6.76
N THR A 31 -8.92 -18.90 6.58
CA THR A 31 -7.74 -18.07 6.88
C THR A 31 -7.99 -17.03 7.98
N ASP A 32 -9.19 -16.96 8.56
CA ASP A 32 -9.56 -15.88 9.49
C ASP A 32 -8.68 -15.88 10.74
N ASP A 33 -8.49 -17.04 11.36
CA ASP A 33 -7.71 -17.20 12.60
C ASP A 33 -6.19 -17.23 12.39
N ILE A 34 -5.73 -17.33 11.14
CA ILE A 34 -4.31 -17.43 10.82
C ILE A 34 -3.75 -16.01 10.65
N ALA A 35 -2.83 -15.57 11.50
CA ALA A 35 -2.31 -14.19 11.45
C ALA A 35 -1.72 -13.81 10.06
N PHE A 36 -0.96 -14.73 9.45
CA PHE A 36 -0.38 -14.57 8.12
C PHE A 36 -0.80 -15.73 7.22
N ALA A 37 -1.55 -15.43 6.16
CA ALA A 37 -2.08 -16.45 5.28
C ALA A 37 -2.05 -15.97 3.83
N GLU A 38 -1.64 -16.85 2.93
CA GLU A 38 -1.84 -16.65 1.49
C GLU A 38 -3.34 -16.84 1.22
N THR A 39 -3.96 -15.86 0.56
CA THR A 39 -5.41 -15.85 0.31
C THR A 39 -5.68 -15.78 -1.18
N PRO A 40 -6.89 -16.16 -1.65
CA PRO A 40 -7.23 -16.07 -3.07
C PRO A 40 -7.12 -14.63 -3.59
N LEU A 41 -7.33 -13.63 -2.72
CA LEU A 41 -7.18 -12.23 -3.07
C LEU A 41 -5.72 -11.85 -3.33
N HIS A 42 -4.76 -12.41 -2.59
CA HIS A 42 -3.34 -12.20 -2.87
C HIS A 42 -2.97 -12.74 -4.26
N THR A 43 -3.38 -13.96 -4.58
CA THR A 43 -3.14 -14.59 -5.89
C THR A 43 -3.77 -13.79 -7.02
N ALA A 44 -5.04 -13.42 -6.91
CA ALA A 44 -5.75 -12.63 -7.91
C ALA A 44 -5.13 -11.24 -8.11
N ALA A 45 -4.77 -10.55 -7.02
CA ALA A 45 -4.13 -9.24 -7.07
C ALA A 45 -2.73 -9.29 -7.69
N SER A 46 -1.94 -10.30 -7.33
CA SER A 46 -0.62 -10.59 -7.92
C SER A 46 -0.70 -10.84 -9.43
N ALA A 47 -1.70 -11.60 -9.87
CA ALA A 47 -1.95 -11.93 -11.27
C ALA A 47 -2.60 -10.79 -12.07
N GLY A 48 -3.23 -9.82 -11.41
CA GLY A 48 -3.92 -8.70 -12.05
C GLY A 48 -5.37 -9.00 -12.44
N HIS A 49 -6.00 -10.01 -11.83
CA HIS A 49 -7.40 -10.35 -12.07
C HIS A 49 -8.33 -9.40 -11.30
N THR A 50 -8.43 -8.17 -11.78
CA THR A 50 -9.14 -7.08 -11.09
C THR A 50 -10.59 -7.42 -10.71
N HIS A 51 -11.40 -7.90 -11.66
CA HIS A 51 -12.80 -8.22 -11.39
C HIS A 51 -12.94 -9.34 -10.33
N PHE A 52 -12.08 -10.37 -10.41
CA PHE A 52 -12.06 -11.43 -9.42
C PHE A 52 -11.64 -10.91 -8.04
N ALA A 53 -10.64 -10.03 -7.99
CA ALA A 53 -10.19 -9.42 -6.75
C ALA A 53 -11.30 -8.57 -6.09
N ILE A 54 -12.02 -7.76 -6.88
CA ILE A 54 -13.18 -6.99 -6.41
C ILE A 54 -14.30 -7.92 -5.94
N GLU A 55 -14.57 -9.01 -6.65
CA GLU A 55 -15.56 -10.00 -6.27
C GLU A 55 -15.24 -10.63 -4.90
N ILE A 56 -14.01 -11.11 -4.71
CA ILE A 56 -13.55 -11.66 -3.42
C ILE A 56 -13.65 -10.61 -2.30
N MET A 57 -13.28 -9.36 -2.57
CA MET A 57 -13.43 -8.27 -1.60
C MET A 57 -14.88 -7.91 -1.29
N SER A 58 -15.79 -8.12 -2.24
CA SER A 58 -17.23 -7.90 -2.03
C SER A 58 -17.82 -8.99 -1.14
N LEU A 59 -17.37 -10.23 -1.31
CA LEU A 59 -17.78 -11.38 -0.49
C LEU A 59 -17.14 -11.34 0.91
N LYS A 60 -15.87 -10.97 1.01
CA LYS A 60 -15.12 -10.97 2.28
C LYS A 60 -14.08 -9.82 2.34
N PRO A 61 -14.51 -8.60 2.70
CA PRO A 61 -13.65 -7.40 2.67
C PRO A 61 -12.36 -7.51 3.50
N MET A 62 -12.42 -8.25 4.62
CA MET A 62 -11.28 -8.43 5.54
C MET A 62 -10.06 -9.06 4.87
N LEU A 63 -10.24 -9.85 3.80
CA LEU A 63 -9.13 -10.46 3.06
C LEU A 63 -8.22 -9.41 2.43
N GLY A 64 -8.71 -8.20 2.13
CA GLY A 64 -7.91 -7.11 1.57
C GLY A 64 -6.83 -6.59 2.52
N ARG A 65 -7.00 -6.79 3.83
CA ARG A 65 -6.05 -6.35 4.87
C ARG A 65 -5.15 -7.49 5.36
N LYS A 66 -5.43 -8.73 4.95
CA LYS A 66 -4.66 -9.90 5.36
C LYS A 66 -3.24 -9.78 4.80
N LEU A 67 -2.26 -10.21 5.58
CA LEU A 67 -0.89 -10.29 5.13
C LEU A 67 -0.56 -11.75 4.83
N ASN A 68 0.16 -12.00 3.75
CA ASN A 68 0.73 -13.32 3.49
C ASN A 68 2.01 -13.57 4.31
N PRO A 69 2.62 -14.77 4.27
CA PRO A 69 3.84 -15.08 5.04
C PRO A 69 5.05 -14.18 4.77
N TYR A 70 5.04 -13.42 3.66
CA TYR A 70 6.08 -12.43 3.37
C TYR A 70 5.79 -11.05 3.99
N GLY A 71 4.67 -10.91 4.69
CA GLY A 71 4.19 -9.67 5.27
C GLY A 71 3.66 -8.68 4.24
N LEU A 72 3.11 -9.17 3.12
CA LEU A 72 2.57 -8.37 2.03
C LEU A 72 1.05 -8.50 2.00
N SER A 73 0.36 -7.38 1.80
CA SER A 73 -1.08 -7.38 1.51
C SER A 73 -1.34 -7.69 0.02
N PRO A 74 -2.60 -7.99 -0.37
CA PRO A 74 -2.95 -8.10 -1.78
C PRO A 74 -2.63 -6.84 -2.58
N LEU A 75 -2.81 -5.65 -2.00
CA LEU A 75 -2.46 -4.38 -2.64
C LEU A 75 -0.94 -4.26 -2.87
N ASP A 76 -0.12 -4.73 -1.93
CA ASP A 76 1.35 -4.75 -2.10
C ASP A 76 1.78 -5.67 -3.25
N LEU A 77 1.14 -6.83 -3.41
CA LEU A 77 1.44 -7.74 -4.51
C LEU A 77 1.05 -7.15 -5.86
N ALA A 78 -0.12 -6.51 -5.95
CA ALA A 78 -0.53 -5.79 -7.17
C ALA A 78 0.46 -4.67 -7.53
N LEU A 79 0.92 -3.89 -6.54
CA LEU A 79 1.93 -2.85 -6.73
C LEU A 79 3.26 -3.42 -7.22
N ARG A 80 3.78 -4.44 -6.54
CA ARG A 80 5.09 -5.06 -6.86
C ARG A 80 5.13 -5.72 -8.23
N ASN A 81 3.98 -6.18 -8.72
CA ASN A 81 3.85 -6.83 -10.03
C ASN A 81 3.34 -5.88 -11.13
N GLY A 82 3.26 -4.58 -10.87
CA GLY A 82 2.86 -3.57 -11.87
C GLY A 82 1.40 -3.72 -12.33
N ARG A 83 0.52 -4.27 -11.50
CA ARG A 83 -0.92 -4.45 -11.80
C ARG A 83 -1.69 -3.17 -11.54
N THR A 84 -1.32 -2.08 -12.23
CA THR A 84 -1.81 -0.72 -11.96
C THR A 84 -3.33 -0.59 -11.97
N GLU A 85 -4.02 -1.25 -12.90
CA GLU A 85 -5.50 -1.23 -12.93
C GLU A 85 -6.09 -1.91 -11.69
N THR A 86 -5.55 -3.05 -11.29
CA THR A 86 -5.95 -3.75 -10.06
C THR A 86 -5.71 -2.88 -8.83
N VAL A 87 -4.55 -2.24 -8.73
CA VAL A 87 -4.23 -1.27 -7.66
C VAL A 87 -5.29 -0.17 -7.58
N ARG A 88 -5.61 0.46 -8.72
CA ARG A 88 -6.58 1.56 -8.79
C ARG A 88 -7.97 1.12 -8.37
N GLN A 89 -8.46 -0.01 -8.86
CA GLN A 89 -9.79 -0.50 -8.49
C GLN A 89 -9.86 -0.95 -7.02
N LEU A 90 -8.83 -1.63 -6.49
CA LEU A 90 -8.79 -2.02 -5.08
C LEU A 90 -8.82 -0.79 -4.16
N VAL A 91 -8.04 0.25 -4.47
CA VAL A 91 -8.03 1.50 -3.71
C VAL A 91 -9.33 2.28 -3.85
N LYS A 92 -9.92 2.31 -5.05
CA LYS A 92 -11.23 2.92 -5.27
C LYS A 92 -12.33 2.23 -4.46
N PHE A 93 -12.26 0.90 -4.35
CA PHE A 93 -13.24 0.10 -3.61
C PHE A 93 -13.04 0.24 -2.09
N TYR A 94 -11.79 0.21 -1.62
CA TYR A 94 -11.43 0.41 -0.21
C TYR A 94 -10.14 1.25 -0.05
N PRO A 95 -10.25 2.58 0.12
CA PRO A 95 -9.08 3.46 0.26
C PRO A 95 -8.18 3.14 1.47
N GLU A 96 -8.77 2.60 2.55
CA GLU A 96 -8.07 2.21 3.78
C GLU A 96 -7.03 1.09 3.58
N LEU A 97 -7.02 0.43 2.41
CA LEU A 97 -5.96 -0.50 2.03
C LEU A 97 -4.59 0.19 1.93
N ILE A 98 -4.55 1.48 1.60
CA ILE A 98 -3.30 2.28 1.51
C ILE A 98 -2.58 2.35 2.86
N ARG A 99 -3.31 2.16 3.98
CA ARG A 99 -2.79 2.24 5.34
C ARG A 99 -2.48 0.87 5.95
N VAL A 100 -2.64 -0.22 5.20
CA VAL A 100 -2.26 -1.57 5.67
C VAL A 100 -0.75 -1.61 5.89
N ARG A 101 -0.35 -2.06 7.07
CA ARG A 101 1.04 -2.10 7.52
C ARG A 101 1.57 -3.51 7.32
N GLY A 102 2.37 -3.71 6.28
CA GLY A 102 3.07 -4.95 6.02
C GLY A 102 4.33 -5.12 6.88
N LYS A 103 5.29 -5.89 6.36
CA LYS A 103 6.61 -6.07 6.98
C LYS A 103 7.27 -4.72 7.30
N GLU A 104 7.89 -4.60 8.47
CA GLU A 104 8.49 -3.34 8.99
C GLU A 104 7.50 -2.17 9.10
N ARG A 105 6.20 -2.46 9.18
CA ARG A 105 5.12 -1.48 9.14
C ARG A 105 5.13 -0.60 7.88
N LEU A 106 5.75 -1.06 6.80
CA LEU A 106 5.67 -0.39 5.50
C LEU A 106 4.22 -0.40 5.03
N THR A 107 3.78 0.73 4.48
CA THR A 107 2.47 0.86 3.86
C THR A 107 2.62 1.00 2.35
N PRO A 108 1.56 0.72 1.57
CA PRO A 108 1.54 0.98 0.14
C PRO A 108 2.00 2.40 -0.26
N LEU A 109 1.69 3.43 0.54
CA LEU A 109 2.16 4.80 0.30
C LEU A 109 3.71 4.91 0.37
N HIS A 110 4.33 4.24 1.35
CA HIS A 110 5.80 4.19 1.45
C HIS A 110 6.42 3.53 0.21
N TYR A 111 5.81 2.45 -0.29
CA TYR A 111 6.30 1.75 -1.46
C TYR A 111 6.25 2.61 -2.73
N VAL A 112 5.10 3.24 -3.03
CA VAL A 112 4.98 4.10 -4.22
C VAL A 112 5.90 5.32 -4.14
N ALA A 113 6.12 5.85 -2.93
CA ALA A 113 7.06 6.93 -2.69
C ALA A 113 8.52 6.48 -2.94
N GLU A 114 8.92 5.31 -2.43
CA GLU A 114 10.24 4.73 -2.67
C GLU A 114 10.49 4.41 -4.15
N LYS A 115 9.45 4.01 -4.89
CA LYS A 115 9.53 3.72 -6.33
C LYS A 115 9.43 4.95 -7.23
N ASP A 116 9.19 6.14 -6.67
CA ASP A 116 9.01 7.38 -7.40
C ASP A 116 7.82 7.32 -8.40
N GLU A 117 6.78 6.57 -8.03
CA GLU A 117 5.53 6.36 -8.80
C GLU A 117 4.53 7.49 -8.53
N VAL A 118 4.84 8.67 -9.08
CA VAL A 118 4.12 9.94 -8.85
C VAL A 118 2.60 9.86 -9.08
N ASP A 119 2.16 9.16 -10.12
CA ASP A 119 0.73 9.05 -10.46
C ASP A 119 -0.04 8.29 -9.38
N LEU A 120 0.50 7.17 -8.92
CA LEU A 120 -0.11 6.37 -7.85
C LEU A 120 0.02 7.07 -6.50
N LEU A 121 1.15 7.74 -6.25
CA LEU A 121 1.36 8.54 -5.05
C LEU A 121 0.30 9.64 -4.92
N ALA A 122 0.07 10.43 -5.97
CA ALA A 122 -0.96 11.46 -5.99
C ALA A 122 -2.37 10.87 -5.79
N GLN A 123 -2.67 9.76 -6.47
CA GLN A 123 -3.95 9.05 -6.30
C GLN A 123 -4.14 8.55 -4.87
N PHE A 124 -3.11 8.00 -4.24
CA PHE A 124 -3.19 7.50 -2.87
C PHE A 124 -3.37 8.63 -1.85
N LEU A 125 -2.70 9.76 -2.04
CA LEU A 125 -2.86 10.94 -1.18
C LEU A 125 -4.25 11.56 -1.30
N VAL A 126 -4.88 11.49 -2.48
CA VAL A 126 -6.28 11.92 -2.66
C VAL A 126 -7.25 10.91 -2.04
N ALA A 127 -7.08 9.62 -2.31
CA ALA A 127 -7.98 8.57 -1.85
C ALA A 127 -7.93 8.37 -0.33
N CYS A 128 -6.75 8.48 0.28
CA CYS A 128 -6.55 8.31 1.70
C CYS A 128 -5.59 9.37 2.28
N PRO A 129 -6.03 10.62 2.48
CA PRO A 129 -5.18 11.73 2.93
C PRO A 129 -4.52 11.53 4.29
N ALA A 130 -5.01 10.62 5.12
CA ALA A 130 -4.42 10.27 6.41
C ALA A 130 -3.12 9.47 6.27
N SER A 131 -2.92 8.79 5.12
CA SER A 131 -1.77 7.90 4.86
C SER A 131 -0.42 8.60 4.93
N ILE A 132 -0.37 9.91 4.67
CA ILE A 132 0.85 10.71 4.72
C ILE A 132 1.51 10.75 6.11
N LYS A 133 0.74 10.48 7.18
CA LYS A 133 1.21 10.43 8.57
C LYS A 133 1.58 9.02 9.02
N ASP A 134 1.37 7.99 8.19
CA ASP A 134 1.81 6.65 8.57
C ASP A 134 3.33 6.60 8.63
N VAL A 135 3.82 5.78 9.57
CA VAL A 135 5.24 5.60 9.81
C VAL A 135 5.62 4.13 9.80
N THR A 136 6.81 3.85 9.28
CA THR A 136 7.47 2.54 9.37
C THR A 136 7.85 2.19 10.81
N ILE A 137 8.43 1.01 11.02
CA ILE A 137 8.97 0.60 12.33
C ILE A 137 10.08 1.55 12.81
N ARG A 138 10.78 2.22 11.89
CA ARG A 138 11.83 3.22 12.15
C ARG A 138 11.27 4.64 12.32
N GLY A 139 9.95 4.81 12.42
CA GLY A 139 9.33 6.13 12.55
C GLY A 139 9.37 6.98 11.27
N GLU A 140 9.82 6.44 10.13
CA GLU A 140 9.92 7.17 8.87
C GLU A 140 8.54 7.34 8.23
N THR A 141 8.16 8.57 7.86
CA THR A 141 7.03 8.81 6.94
C THR A 141 7.43 8.60 5.48
N ALA A 142 6.46 8.57 4.56
CA ALA A 142 6.76 8.56 3.12
C ALA A 142 7.70 9.72 2.70
N LEU A 143 7.59 10.88 3.36
CA LEU A 143 8.46 12.04 3.10
C LEU A 143 9.92 11.79 3.55
N HIS A 144 10.14 11.09 4.66
CA HIS A 144 11.49 10.68 5.07
C HIS A 144 12.11 9.75 4.02
N ILE A 145 11.33 8.78 3.52
CA ILE A 145 11.80 7.81 2.53
C ILE A 145 12.22 8.49 1.23
N VAL A 146 11.40 9.39 0.67
CA VAL A 146 11.73 10.06 -0.61
C VAL A 146 12.97 10.93 -0.48
N VAL A 147 13.18 11.60 0.64
CA VAL A 147 14.40 12.38 0.88
C VAL A 147 15.60 11.45 1.03
N ARG A 148 15.50 10.43 1.89
CA ARG A 148 16.59 9.47 2.13
C ARG A 148 17.03 8.75 0.85
N THR A 149 16.10 8.46 -0.05
CA THR A 149 16.35 7.73 -1.31
C THR A 149 16.52 8.64 -2.52
N GLY A 150 16.46 9.96 -2.34
CA GLY A 150 16.64 10.95 -3.42
C GLY A 150 15.56 10.92 -4.50
N LYS A 151 14.31 10.57 -4.16
CA LYS A 151 13.18 10.57 -5.11
C LYS A 151 12.63 11.97 -5.28
N THR A 152 13.28 12.75 -6.14
CA THR A 152 12.95 14.16 -6.37
C THR A 152 11.50 14.38 -6.81
N ARG A 153 10.95 13.56 -7.71
CA ARG A 153 9.60 13.79 -8.24
C ARG A 153 8.54 13.52 -7.16
N ALA A 154 8.62 12.37 -6.50
CA ALA A 154 7.76 12.05 -5.36
C ALA A 154 7.90 13.09 -4.21
N PHE A 155 9.11 13.60 -3.97
CA PHE A 155 9.33 14.68 -3.00
C PHE A 155 8.57 15.96 -3.38
N GLN A 156 8.67 16.42 -4.64
CA GLN A 156 7.93 17.60 -5.11
C GLN A 156 6.42 17.42 -5.00
N ASP A 157 5.92 16.24 -5.36
CA ASP A 157 4.48 15.95 -5.31
C ASP A 157 3.94 15.92 -3.88
N ILE A 158 4.65 15.26 -2.96
CA ILE A 158 4.27 15.25 -1.55
C ILE A 158 4.32 16.68 -1.00
N LEU A 159 5.41 17.42 -1.23
CA LEU A 159 5.56 18.77 -0.69
C LEU A 159 4.50 19.73 -1.26
N GLY A 160 4.21 19.65 -2.56
CA GLY A 160 3.16 20.43 -3.21
C GLY A 160 1.76 20.04 -2.70
N TRP A 161 1.52 18.78 -2.38
CA TRP A 161 0.28 18.33 -1.76
C TRP A 161 0.15 18.80 -0.29
N LEU A 162 1.23 18.75 0.49
CA LEU A 162 1.25 19.24 1.88
C LEU A 162 0.91 20.73 1.95
N ARG A 163 1.56 21.55 1.12
CA ARG A 163 1.32 23.00 1.03
C ARG A 163 -0.12 23.33 0.64
N ARG A 164 -0.71 22.59 -0.31
CA ARG A 164 -2.10 22.79 -0.74
C ARG A 164 -3.13 22.36 0.31
N THR A 165 -2.78 21.42 1.18
CA THR A 165 -3.70 20.86 2.18
C THR A 165 -3.47 21.37 3.60
N GLY A 166 -2.44 22.19 3.81
CA GLY A 166 -2.08 22.74 5.13
C GLY A 166 -1.57 21.68 6.12
N LYS A 167 -1.00 20.57 5.64
CA LYS A 167 -0.51 19.44 6.46
C LYS A 167 1.00 19.51 6.74
N ASP A 168 1.51 20.73 6.88
CA ASP A 168 2.94 20.96 7.10
C ASP A 168 3.47 20.37 8.41
N ASP A 169 2.57 19.92 9.30
CA ASP A 169 2.92 19.18 10.52
C ASP A 169 3.68 17.88 10.23
N VAL A 170 3.49 17.28 9.05
CA VAL A 170 4.25 16.09 8.59
C VAL A 170 5.75 16.37 8.49
N LEU A 171 6.17 17.61 8.22
CA LEU A 171 7.57 18.02 8.14
C LEU A 171 8.29 17.91 9.50
N ASN A 172 7.52 17.97 10.59
CA ASN A 172 8.00 17.89 11.96
C ASN A 172 7.98 16.48 12.54
N CYS A 173 7.43 15.49 11.82
CA CYS A 173 7.52 14.09 12.21
C CYS A 173 8.98 13.69 12.40
N ARG A 174 9.22 12.84 13.40
CA ARG A 174 10.56 12.38 13.77
C ARG A 174 10.67 10.89 13.50
N ASP A 175 11.78 10.49 12.87
CA ASP A 175 12.19 9.09 12.79
C ASP A 175 12.69 8.56 14.16
N GLU A 176 13.14 7.30 14.19
CA GLU A 176 13.70 6.63 15.36
C GLU A 176 14.92 7.34 15.96
N ASN A 177 15.66 8.08 15.13
CA ASN A 177 16.85 8.86 15.52
C ASN A 177 16.49 10.29 15.91
N ARG A 178 15.20 10.61 16.04
CA ARG A 178 14.66 11.96 16.29
C ARG A 178 14.94 12.96 15.17
N ASN A 179 15.26 12.47 13.97
CA ASN A 179 15.49 13.31 12.80
C ASN A 179 14.16 13.77 12.21
N LYS A 180 14.03 15.07 11.96
CA LYS A 180 13.02 15.60 11.05
C LYS A 180 13.47 15.36 9.61
N VAL A 181 12.57 15.55 8.65
CA VAL A 181 12.87 15.46 7.20
C VAL A 181 14.05 16.37 6.81
N LEU A 182 14.15 17.57 7.39
CA LEU A 182 15.27 18.49 7.13
C LEU A 182 16.63 17.92 7.59
N HIS A 183 16.67 17.21 8.72
CA HIS A 183 17.89 16.56 9.19
C HIS A 183 18.29 15.43 8.24
N VAL A 184 17.34 14.62 7.78
CA VAL A 184 17.60 13.55 6.80
C VAL A 184 18.11 14.15 5.49
N ALA A 185 17.56 15.27 5.02
CA ALA A 185 18.03 15.96 3.82
C ALA A 185 19.48 16.41 3.94
N ALA A 186 19.88 16.96 5.09
CA ALA A 186 21.25 17.35 5.35
C ALA A 186 22.21 16.14 5.41
N LEU A 187 21.81 15.07 6.12
CA LEU A 187 22.60 13.84 6.25
C LEU A 187 22.80 13.10 4.93
N THR A 188 21.82 13.16 4.03
CA THR A 188 21.85 12.46 2.74
C THR A 188 22.28 13.36 1.57
N ASN A 189 22.75 14.58 1.87
CA ASN A 189 23.20 15.57 0.89
C ASN A 189 22.17 15.85 -0.23
N GLN A 190 20.93 16.16 0.18
CA GLN A 190 19.81 16.48 -0.71
C GLN A 190 19.54 17.99 -0.73
N PRO A 191 20.30 18.79 -1.51
CA PRO A 191 20.23 20.26 -1.46
C PRO A 191 18.86 20.83 -1.85
N GLN A 192 18.14 20.14 -2.74
CA GLN A 192 16.77 20.51 -3.11
C GLN A 192 15.81 20.38 -1.93
N ALA A 193 15.93 19.30 -1.14
CA ALA A 193 15.09 19.12 0.04
C ALA A 193 15.47 20.13 1.15
N CYS A 194 16.77 20.39 1.35
CA CYS A 194 17.24 21.39 2.32
C CYS A 194 16.73 22.81 2.04
N SER A 195 16.63 23.20 0.76
CA SER A 195 16.19 24.56 0.38
C SER A 195 14.67 24.74 0.40
N GLN A 196 13.90 23.65 0.29
CA GLN A 196 12.45 23.72 0.15
C GLN A 196 11.67 23.35 1.41
N VAL A 197 12.29 22.64 2.35
CA VAL A 197 11.73 22.35 3.68
C VAL A 197 12.03 23.53 4.60
N PRO A 198 11.02 24.19 5.20
CA PRO A 198 11.25 25.32 6.10
C PRO A 198 12.00 24.88 7.36
N ASN A 199 12.83 25.78 7.89
CA ASN A 199 13.53 25.59 9.15
C ASN A 199 12.61 26.07 10.29
N PHE A 200 11.81 25.16 10.86
CA PHE A 200 10.94 25.42 12.02
C PHE A 200 11.54 24.89 13.32
#